data_AF-A0A9P9TF34-F1
#
_entry.id   AF-A0A9P9TF34-F1
#
_cell.length_a   1.000
_cell.length_b   1.000
_cell.length_c   1.000
_cell.angle_alpha   90.00
_cell.angle_beta   90.00
_cell.angle_gamma   90.00
#
_symmetry.space_group_name_H-M   'P 1'
#
loop_
_entity.id
_entity.type
_entity.pdbx_description
1 polymer ?
#
loop_
_entity_poly.entity_id
_entity_poly.type
_entity_poly.pdbx_seq_one_letter_code
_entity_poly.pdbx_strand_id
1 'polypeptide(L)'
;MPLEMVWSTSKRRQTLTEPGRVIATAKKFGKILTVYQKHRYDSDSRTLQHLAQSSAFGQITECEIYYDFDFPTWISGWTSSSYTPGSGMMFGLGSHTIDQALELFGLPSGVTGFYRSLRGVESKTDDSFTIILQHGDEKKNLLVMIKTSVVATMHLPLKFLVGGYVGSFVKFGDDKQESQIAARLTTASPGFGVESEMSYGLLMTKEKVCEEQSLDDGCGKWVGKFPSLRESYEDFMWIW
;
A
#
# COMPACT_ATOMS: atom_id res chain seq x y z
N MET A 1 -5.11 -4.78 34.97
CA MET A 1 -6.09 -5.78 34.47
C MET A 1 -5.53 -6.34 33.18
N PRO A 2 -5.53 -7.66 32.94
CA PRO A 2 -5.02 -8.20 31.69
C PRO A 2 -5.94 -7.79 30.54
N LEU A 3 -5.38 -7.11 29.55
CA LEU A 3 -6.05 -6.72 28.32
C LEU A 3 -6.15 -7.96 27.41
N GLU A 4 -7.29 -8.64 27.41
CA GLU A 4 -7.61 -9.60 26.36
C GLU A 4 -7.81 -8.85 25.03
N MET A 5 -6.89 -9.09 24.10
CA MET A 5 -6.90 -8.56 22.74
C MET A 5 -7.48 -9.62 21.80
N VAL A 6 -8.51 -9.26 21.03
CA VAL A 6 -9.11 -10.17 20.05
C VAL A 6 -8.42 -9.98 18.71
N TRP A 7 -7.63 -10.98 18.31
CA TRP A 7 -6.99 -11.05 17.00
C TRP A 7 -7.96 -11.67 15.99
N SER A 8 -8.18 -11.03 14.84
CA SER A 8 -8.94 -11.62 13.73
C SER A 8 -8.11 -11.59 12.45
N THR A 9 -7.51 -12.73 12.10
CA THR A 9 -6.92 -13.01 10.79
C THR A 9 -7.87 -13.77 9.86
N SER A 10 -9.13 -13.97 10.29
CA SER A 10 -10.08 -14.85 9.61
C SER A 10 -10.74 -14.18 8.40
N LYS A 11 -10.30 -14.56 7.20
CA LYS A 11 -10.99 -14.33 5.91
C LYS A 11 -12.27 -15.17 5.75
N ARG A 12 -12.69 -15.95 6.76
CA ARG A 12 -13.83 -16.87 6.62
C ARG A 12 -15.12 -16.20 7.07
N ARG A 13 -15.88 -15.76 6.05
CA ARG A 13 -17.25 -15.21 6.08
C ARG A 13 -17.30 -13.81 6.67
N GLN A 14 -17.65 -12.81 5.86
CA GLN A 14 -18.10 -11.51 6.35
C GLN A 14 -19.20 -10.96 5.47
N THR A 15 -20.38 -10.79 6.06
CA THR A 15 -21.39 -9.84 5.59
C THR A 15 -21.14 -8.51 6.30
N LEU A 16 -21.60 -7.38 5.76
CA LEU A 16 -21.41 -6.04 6.35
C LEU A 16 -21.91 -5.91 7.82
N THR A 17 -22.70 -6.87 8.30
CA THR A 17 -23.22 -6.90 9.68
C THR A 17 -22.20 -7.33 10.74
N GLU A 18 -21.16 -8.08 10.37
CA GLU A 18 -20.23 -8.65 11.35
C GLU A 18 -19.22 -7.64 11.93
N PRO A 19 -18.57 -6.76 11.13
CA PRO A 19 -17.64 -5.77 11.69
C PRO A 19 -18.32 -4.86 12.74
N GLY A 20 -19.55 -4.42 12.47
CA GLY A 20 -20.33 -3.60 13.39
C GLY A 20 -20.60 -4.30 14.72
N ARG A 21 -20.85 -5.62 14.71
CA ARG A 21 -21.06 -6.42 15.93
C ARG A 21 -19.78 -6.55 16.75
N VAL A 22 -18.63 -6.77 16.12
CA VAL A 22 -17.35 -6.89 16.83
C VAL A 22 -16.96 -5.55 17.44
N ILE A 23 -17.12 -4.45 16.71
CA ILE A 23 -16.90 -3.09 17.21
C ILE A 23 -17.82 -2.77 18.40
N ALA A 24 -19.12 -3.06 18.28
CA ALA A 24 -20.08 -2.84 19.35
C ALA A 24 -19.76 -3.68 20.60
N THR A 25 -19.29 -4.91 20.41
CA THR A 25 -18.90 -5.81 21.50
C THR A 25 -17.65 -5.28 22.22
N ALA A 26 -16.60 -4.90 21.49
CA ALA A 26 -15.41 -4.30 22.08
C ALA A 26 -15.73 -3.05 22.89
N LYS A 27 -16.58 -2.16 22.35
CA LYS A 27 -17.10 -0.98 23.06
C LYS A 27 -17.86 -1.36 24.32
N LYS A 28 -18.77 -2.33 24.25
CA LYS A 28 -19.57 -2.80 25.40
C LYS A 28 -18.69 -3.29 26.55
N PHE A 29 -17.58 -3.96 26.25
CA PHE A 29 -16.67 -4.52 27.26
C PHE A 29 -15.45 -3.64 27.56
N GLY A 30 -15.38 -2.41 27.02
CA GLY A 30 -14.26 -1.50 27.23
C GLY A 30 -12.91 -2.07 26.75
N LYS A 31 -12.93 -2.88 25.68
CA LYS A 31 -11.74 -3.51 25.11
C LYS A 31 -11.23 -2.71 23.91
N ILE A 32 -9.92 -2.74 23.70
CA ILE A 32 -9.30 -2.25 22.47
C ILE A 32 -9.52 -3.29 21.38
N LEU A 33 -10.06 -2.85 20.25
CA LEU A 33 -10.16 -3.63 19.03
C LEU A 33 -9.34 -2.93 17.96
N THR A 34 -8.41 -3.67 17.36
CA THR A 34 -7.57 -3.18 16.27
C THR A 34 -7.55 -4.17 15.11
N VAL A 35 -7.23 -3.69 13.92
CA VAL A 35 -7.02 -4.50 12.72
C VAL A 35 -5.54 -4.42 12.36
N TYR A 36 -4.97 -5.55 11.96
CA TYR A 36 -3.54 -5.64 11.67
C TYR A 36 -3.22 -5.11 10.26
N GLN A 37 -3.20 -3.78 10.11
CA GLN A 37 -2.78 -3.07 8.90
C GLN A 37 -1.28 -2.77 8.91
N LYS A 38 -0.46 -3.82 8.85
CA LYS A 38 1.01 -3.71 8.95
C LYS A 38 1.66 -2.88 7.83
N HIS A 39 1.06 -2.88 6.64
CA HIS A 39 1.61 -2.23 5.44
C HIS A 39 1.63 -0.70 5.53
N ARG A 40 1.09 -0.10 6.60
CA ARG A 40 1.33 1.33 6.94
C ARG A 40 2.78 1.60 7.30
N TYR A 41 3.49 0.59 7.80
CA TYR A 41 4.89 0.65 8.23
C TYR A 41 5.85 0.05 7.21
N ASP A 42 5.36 -0.25 6.00
CA ASP A 42 6.24 -0.56 4.88
C ASP A 42 7.09 0.67 4.58
N SER A 43 8.38 0.47 4.34
CA SER A 43 9.33 1.55 4.10
C SER A 43 8.91 2.43 2.92
N ASP A 44 8.34 1.83 1.87
CA ASP A 44 7.76 2.54 0.74
C ASP A 44 6.62 3.49 1.12
N SER A 45 5.72 3.05 1.99
CA SER A 45 4.53 3.78 2.41
C SER A 45 4.89 4.91 3.36
N ARG A 46 5.84 4.66 4.28
CA ARG A 46 6.39 5.69 5.17
C ARG A 46 7.14 6.77 4.39
N THR A 47 7.88 6.38 3.36
CA THR A 47 8.54 7.33 2.45
C THR A 47 7.53 8.23 1.76
N LEU A 48 6.45 7.65 1.20
CA LEU A 48 5.41 8.43 0.54
C LEU A 48 4.67 9.36 1.53
N GLN A 49 4.34 8.87 2.73
CA GLN A 49 3.71 9.69 3.77
C GLN A 49 4.59 10.88 4.16
N HIS A 50 5.89 10.66 4.37
CA HIS A 50 6.84 11.72 4.68
C HIS A 50 6.89 12.78 3.57
N LEU A 51 7.04 12.34 2.32
CA LEU A 51 7.09 13.26 1.18
C LEU A 51 5.77 14.02 1.00
N ALA A 52 4.61 13.37 1.22
CA ALA A 52 3.30 13.98 1.14
C ALA A 52 3.04 15.02 2.24
N GLN A 53 3.65 14.86 3.41
CA GLN A 53 3.60 15.82 4.52
C GLN A 53 4.62 16.97 4.37
N SER A 54 5.63 16.78 3.52
CA SER A 54 6.60 17.81 3.16
C SER A 54 6.07 18.76 2.07
N SER A 55 6.85 19.76 1.70
CA SER A 55 6.55 20.64 0.55
C SER A 55 6.86 20.02 -0.82
N ALA A 56 7.26 18.73 -0.89
CA ALA A 56 7.75 18.10 -2.10
C ALA A 56 6.76 18.09 -3.28
N PHE A 57 5.46 17.93 -3.02
CA PHE A 57 4.45 17.81 -4.08
C PHE A 57 3.55 19.05 -4.21
N GLY A 58 3.48 19.87 -3.16
CA GLY A 58 2.44 20.90 -3.05
C GLY A 58 1.08 20.20 -3.00
N GLN A 59 0.11 20.64 -3.82
CA GLN A 59 -1.13 19.89 -3.96
C GLN A 59 -0.93 18.71 -4.94
N ILE A 60 -1.12 17.50 -4.43
CA ILE A 60 -1.13 16.25 -5.21
C ILE A 60 -2.42 16.20 -6.03
N THR A 61 -2.29 15.89 -7.32
CA THR A 61 -3.40 15.72 -8.26
C THR A 61 -3.59 14.27 -8.68
N GLU A 62 -2.53 13.46 -8.60
CA GLU A 62 -2.57 12.06 -9.02
C GLU A 62 -1.69 11.20 -8.13
N CYS A 63 -2.19 10.04 -7.74
CA CYS A 63 -1.42 9.02 -7.05
C CYS A 63 -1.83 7.65 -7.55
N GLU A 64 -0.84 6.88 -8.01
CA GLU A 64 -1.01 5.50 -8.39
C GLU A 64 -0.26 4.60 -7.42
N ILE A 65 -0.95 3.59 -6.90
CA ILE A 65 -0.43 2.57 -5.99
C ILE A 65 -0.53 1.23 -6.68
N TYR A 66 0.60 0.54 -6.78
CA TYR A 66 0.72 -0.74 -7.47
C TYR A 66 1.11 -1.84 -6.50
N TYR A 67 0.57 -3.03 -6.72
CA TYR A 67 0.99 -4.25 -6.05
C TYR A 67 0.88 -5.41 -7.04
N ASP A 68 1.89 -5.51 -7.89
CA ASP A 68 1.91 -6.37 -9.07
C ASP A 68 2.80 -7.61 -8.86
N PHE A 69 2.47 -8.69 -9.57
CA PHE A 69 3.20 -9.95 -9.53
C PHE A 69 3.42 -10.51 -10.93
N ASP A 70 4.53 -11.24 -11.08
CA ASP A 70 4.79 -12.08 -12.25
C ASP A 70 4.36 -13.51 -11.96
N PHE A 71 3.10 -13.83 -12.31
CA PHE A 71 2.48 -15.15 -12.23
C PHE A 71 2.89 -15.99 -10.99
N PRO A 72 2.55 -15.53 -9.78
CA PRO A 72 3.11 -16.10 -8.57
C PRO A 72 2.59 -17.54 -8.34
N THR A 73 3.48 -18.44 -7.91
CA THR A 73 3.17 -19.87 -7.84
C THR A 73 1.97 -20.20 -6.93
N TRP A 74 1.74 -19.42 -5.87
CA TRP A 74 0.60 -19.64 -4.96
C TRP A 74 -0.77 -19.39 -5.62
N ILE A 75 -0.83 -18.62 -6.71
CA ILE A 75 -2.09 -18.35 -7.42
C ILE A 75 -2.43 -19.44 -8.44
N SER A 76 -1.44 -20.22 -8.89
CA SER A 76 -1.66 -21.33 -9.82
C SER A 76 -2.65 -22.38 -9.31
N GLY A 77 -2.78 -22.52 -7.98
CA GLY A 77 -3.74 -23.41 -7.34
C GLY A 77 -5.18 -22.91 -7.30
N TRP A 78 -5.46 -21.67 -7.75
CA TRP A 78 -6.80 -21.07 -7.68
C TRP A 78 -7.68 -21.47 -8.87
N THR A 79 -8.19 -22.69 -8.85
CA THR A 79 -8.99 -23.27 -9.94
C THR A 79 -10.50 -23.11 -9.77
N SER A 80 -10.97 -22.61 -8.63
CA SER A 80 -12.41 -22.45 -8.38
C SER A 80 -13.05 -21.42 -9.31
N SER A 81 -14.14 -21.81 -9.97
CA SER A 81 -14.96 -20.91 -10.78
C SER A 81 -15.92 -20.07 -9.94
N SER A 82 -16.26 -20.51 -8.72
CA SER A 82 -17.18 -19.82 -7.82
C SER A 82 -16.48 -18.76 -6.98
N TYR A 83 -17.23 -17.70 -6.66
CA TYR A 83 -16.81 -16.66 -5.72
C TYR A 83 -17.18 -17.07 -4.30
N THR A 84 -16.27 -16.83 -3.35
CA THR A 84 -16.55 -16.95 -1.91
C THR A 84 -16.41 -15.57 -1.28
N PRO A 85 -17.32 -15.13 -0.39
CA PRO A 85 -17.15 -13.84 0.30
C PRO A 85 -15.78 -13.70 0.97
N GLY A 86 -15.05 -12.64 0.65
CA GLY A 86 -13.69 -12.39 1.16
C GLY A 86 -12.58 -13.10 0.38
N SER A 87 -12.89 -13.83 -0.70
CA SER A 87 -11.89 -14.37 -1.62
C SER A 87 -11.48 -13.35 -2.67
N GLY A 88 -10.32 -13.55 -3.27
CA GLY A 88 -9.80 -12.71 -4.35
C GLY A 88 -8.69 -11.78 -3.87
N MET A 89 -7.95 -11.25 -4.83
CA MET A 89 -6.82 -10.36 -4.57
C MET A 89 -7.29 -8.97 -4.12
N MET A 90 -8.49 -8.56 -4.46
CA MET A 90 -9.09 -7.33 -3.92
C MET A 90 -9.23 -7.39 -2.39
N PHE A 91 -9.79 -8.48 -1.84
CA PHE A 91 -9.86 -8.63 -0.39
C PHE A 91 -8.50 -8.93 0.23
N GLY A 92 -7.63 -9.64 -0.51
CA GLY A 92 -6.30 -10.03 -0.06
C GLY A 92 -5.30 -8.88 0.06
N LEU A 93 -5.11 -8.12 -1.01
CA LEU A 93 -4.15 -7.03 -1.11
C LEU A 93 -4.81 -5.66 -1.26
N GLY A 94 -5.95 -5.59 -1.96
CA GLY A 94 -6.68 -4.33 -2.10
C GLY A 94 -7.08 -3.72 -0.75
N SER A 95 -7.33 -4.55 0.28
CA SER A 95 -7.60 -4.06 1.64
C SER A 95 -6.43 -3.31 2.28
N HIS A 96 -5.18 -3.65 1.93
CA HIS A 96 -3.98 -2.97 2.41
C HIS A 96 -3.71 -1.69 1.61
N THR A 97 -3.77 -1.76 0.28
CA THR A 97 -3.49 -0.60 -0.57
C THR A 97 -4.59 0.46 -0.52
N ILE A 98 -5.86 0.06 -0.31
CA ILE A 98 -6.93 1.01 0.01
C ILE A 98 -6.69 1.67 1.36
N ASP A 99 -6.26 0.92 2.37
CA ASP A 99 -5.96 1.48 3.69
C ASP A 99 -4.85 2.53 3.62
N GLN A 100 -3.77 2.26 2.87
CA GLN A 100 -2.71 3.25 2.59
C GLN A 100 -3.24 4.50 1.88
N ALA A 101 -4.09 4.33 0.86
CA ALA A 101 -4.71 5.47 0.16
C ALA A 101 -5.62 6.30 1.09
N LEU A 102 -6.39 5.64 1.96
CA LEU A 102 -7.24 6.31 2.94
C LEU A 102 -6.43 7.04 4.02
N GLU A 103 -5.29 6.47 4.43
CA GLU A 103 -4.37 7.12 5.37
C GLU A 103 -3.76 8.39 4.77
N LEU A 104 -3.37 8.37 3.50
CA LEU A 104 -2.77 9.51 2.81
C LEU A 104 -3.78 10.59 2.43
N PHE A 105 -4.94 10.21 1.91
CA PHE A 105 -5.84 11.13 1.22
C PHE A 105 -7.21 11.28 1.89
N GLY A 106 -7.52 10.44 2.88
CA GLY A 106 -8.82 10.38 3.52
C GLY A 106 -9.88 9.71 2.65
N LEU A 107 -11.14 9.79 3.11
CA LEU A 107 -12.27 9.14 2.45
C LEU A 107 -12.52 9.75 1.06
N PRO A 108 -12.68 8.92 0.02
CA PRO A 108 -13.10 9.38 -1.29
C PRO A 108 -14.60 9.70 -1.31
N SER A 109 -15.01 10.56 -2.25
CA SER A 109 -16.41 10.84 -2.56
C SER A 109 -17.01 9.83 -3.54
N GLY A 110 -16.17 9.11 -4.30
CA GLY A 110 -16.60 8.12 -5.28
C GLY A 110 -15.58 7.01 -5.49
N VAL A 111 -16.07 5.81 -5.82
CA VAL A 111 -15.24 4.63 -6.07
C VAL A 111 -15.72 3.91 -7.32
N THR A 112 -14.81 3.64 -8.24
CA THR A 112 -15.03 2.79 -9.41
C THR A 112 -14.07 1.63 -9.38
N GLY A 113 -14.54 0.40 -9.56
CA GLY A 113 -13.72 -0.80 -9.50
C GLY A 113 -13.87 -1.69 -10.73
N PHE A 114 -12.74 -2.21 -11.21
CA PHE A 114 -12.64 -3.19 -12.28
C PHE A 114 -11.95 -4.44 -11.74
N TYR A 115 -12.59 -5.60 -11.87
CA TYR A 115 -12.12 -6.87 -11.33
C TYR A 115 -11.98 -7.91 -12.44
N ARG A 116 -10.89 -8.68 -12.43
CA ARG A 116 -10.54 -9.61 -13.50
C ARG A 116 -9.89 -10.88 -12.96
N SER A 117 -9.97 -11.95 -13.75
CA SER A 117 -9.22 -13.19 -13.59
C SER A 117 -8.27 -13.32 -14.79
N LEU A 118 -6.96 -13.14 -14.55
CA LEU A 118 -5.91 -13.18 -15.57
C LEU A 118 -5.11 -14.48 -15.56
N ARG A 119 -5.32 -15.35 -14.57
CA ARG A 119 -4.59 -16.63 -14.41
C ARG A 119 -4.96 -17.74 -15.41
N GLY A 120 -5.72 -17.42 -16.46
CA GLY A 120 -6.07 -18.38 -17.53
C GLY A 120 -7.21 -19.35 -17.20
N VAL A 121 -8.00 -19.09 -16.15
CA VAL A 121 -9.20 -19.87 -15.81
C VAL A 121 -10.42 -18.97 -15.72
N GLU A 122 -11.58 -19.49 -16.14
CA GLU A 122 -12.85 -18.81 -15.93
C GLU A 122 -13.19 -18.83 -14.43
N SER A 123 -13.23 -17.65 -13.81
CA SER A 123 -13.50 -17.53 -12.39
C SER A 123 -14.22 -16.23 -12.05
N LYS A 124 -15.15 -16.33 -11.09
CA LYS A 124 -15.79 -15.19 -10.44
C LYS A 124 -14.94 -14.59 -9.33
N THR A 125 -13.82 -15.22 -8.98
CA THR A 125 -12.86 -14.71 -8.00
C THR A 125 -11.75 -13.97 -8.71
N ASP A 126 -11.59 -12.68 -8.38
CA ASP A 126 -10.57 -11.83 -8.97
C ASP A 126 -9.15 -12.24 -8.54
N ASP A 127 -8.21 -12.08 -9.45
CA ASP A 127 -6.78 -12.07 -9.16
C ASP A 127 -6.12 -10.73 -9.47
N SER A 128 -6.79 -9.89 -10.26
CA SER A 128 -6.27 -8.62 -10.71
C SER A 128 -7.38 -7.58 -10.66
N PHE A 129 -7.06 -6.38 -10.22
CA PHE A 129 -8.05 -5.32 -10.07
C PHE A 129 -7.46 -3.93 -10.37
N THR A 130 -8.36 -2.99 -10.64
CA THR A 130 -8.08 -1.57 -10.68
C THR A 130 -9.20 -0.85 -9.96
N ILE A 131 -8.86 -0.09 -8.92
CA ILE A 131 -9.79 0.79 -8.20
C ILE A 131 -9.40 2.23 -8.48
N ILE A 132 -10.40 3.05 -8.76
CA ILE A 132 -10.25 4.50 -8.92
C ILE A 132 -11.03 5.14 -7.78
N LEU A 133 -10.34 5.91 -6.96
CA LEU A 133 -10.90 6.71 -5.88
C LEU A 133 -10.93 8.17 -6.34
N GLN A 134 -12.12 8.74 -6.35
CA GLN A 134 -12.34 10.15 -6.63
C GLN A 134 -12.57 10.88 -5.31
N HIS A 135 -11.92 12.02 -5.14
CA HIS A 135 -12.08 12.87 -3.96
C HIS A 135 -12.93 14.10 -4.28
N GLY A 136 -13.60 14.62 -3.25
CA GLY A 136 -14.46 15.81 -3.35
C GLY A 136 -13.81 17.06 -2.77
N ASP A 137 -14.58 18.15 -2.75
CA ASP A 137 -14.28 19.37 -2.02
C ASP A 137 -12.88 19.95 -2.28
N GLU A 138 -12.07 20.14 -1.24
CA GLU A 138 -10.71 20.68 -1.34
C GLU A 138 -9.75 19.77 -2.13
N LYS A 139 -10.11 18.49 -2.28
CA LYS A 139 -9.35 17.47 -3.02
C LYS A 139 -10.01 17.07 -4.35
N LYS A 140 -10.93 17.87 -4.89
CA LYS A 140 -11.66 17.57 -6.15
C LYS A 140 -10.79 17.26 -7.38
N ASN A 141 -9.53 17.70 -7.38
CA ASN A 141 -8.58 17.48 -8.47
C ASN A 141 -7.70 16.23 -8.23
N LEU A 142 -7.83 15.57 -7.08
CA LEU A 142 -7.08 14.37 -6.73
C LEU A 142 -7.78 13.14 -7.31
N LEU A 143 -7.02 12.36 -8.07
CA LEU A 143 -7.41 11.02 -8.49
C LEU A 143 -6.41 10.01 -7.91
N VAL A 144 -6.92 8.99 -7.22
CA VAL A 144 -6.08 7.90 -6.70
C VAL A 144 -6.43 6.60 -7.41
N MET A 145 -5.44 5.96 -7.99
CA MET A 145 -5.57 4.67 -8.67
C MET A 145 -4.84 3.59 -7.89
N ILE A 146 -5.51 2.47 -7.66
CA ILE A 146 -4.93 1.31 -6.99
C ILE A 146 -5.01 0.12 -7.95
N LYS A 147 -3.87 -0.49 -8.24
CA LYS A 147 -3.74 -1.52 -9.27
C LYS A 147 -3.01 -2.75 -8.73
N THR A 148 -3.56 -3.92 -9.07
CA THR A 148 -2.89 -5.21 -8.90
C THR A 148 -3.10 -6.03 -10.14
N SER A 149 -2.01 -6.54 -10.70
CA SER A 149 -1.96 -7.47 -11.81
C SER A 149 -1.07 -8.65 -11.44
N VAL A 150 -1.53 -9.86 -11.72
CA VAL A 150 -0.76 -11.10 -11.46
C VAL A 150 0.02 -11.60 -12.66
N VAL A 151 0.10 -10.81 -13.73
CA VAL A 151 0.80 -11.14 -14.99
C VAL A 151 1.80 -10.05 -15.40
N ALA A 152 2.24 -9.24 -14.44
CA ALA A 152 3.18 -8.16 -14.68
C ALA A 152 4.62 -8.69 -14.62
N THR A 153 5.31 -8.73 -15.77
CA THR A 153 6.64 -9.33 -15.92
C THR A 153 7.81 -8.44 -15.49
N MET A 154 7.53 -7.25 -14.94
CA MET A 154 8.57 -6.32 -14.49
C MET A 154 9.28 -6.86 -13.25
N HIS A 155 10.59 -7.10 -13.35
CA HIS A 155 11.40 -7.59 -12.24
C HIS A 155 11.43 -6.63 -11.04
N LEU A 156 11.46 -5.33 -11.32
CA LEU A 156 11.29 -4.28 -10.30
C LEU A 156 9.99 -3.54 -10.62
N PRO A 157 8.85 -3.98 -10.06
CA PRO A 157 7.55 -3.43 -10.41
C PRO A 157 7.43 -1.98 -9.94
N LEU A 158 6.63 -1.20 -10.65
CA LEU A 158 6.21 0.12 -10.17
C LEU A 158 5.47 -0.08 -8.85
N LYS A 159 5.76 0.75 -7.84
CA LYS A 159 5.10 0.73 -6.53
C LYS A 159 4.25 1.98 -6.34
N PHE A 160 4.84 3.14 -6.60
CA PHE A 160 4.16 4.43 -6.55
C PHE A 160 4.50 5.29 -7.76
N LEU A 161 3.48 5.98 -8.28
CA LEU A 161 3.65 7.12 -9.17
C LEU A 161 2.79 8.27 -8.63
N VAL A 162 3.41 9.41 -8.34
CA VAL A 162 2.75 10.53 -7.68
C VAL A 162 3.04 11.81 -8.45
N GLY A 163 1.99 12.57 -8.72
CA GLY A 163 2.04 13.87 -9.39
C GLY A 163 1.38 14.95 -8.55
N GLY A 164 2.10 16.06 -8.36
CA GLY A 164 1.55 17.29 -7.81
C GLY A 164 2.07 18.52 -8.57
N TYR A 165 1.56 19.68 -8.22
CA TYR A 165 1.88 20.92 -8.95
C TYR A 165 3.35 21.37 -8.85
N VAL A 166 4.08 20.94 -7.82
CA VAL A 166 5.49 21.34 -7.63
C VAL A 166 6.47 20.19 -7.68
N GLY A 167 6.00 18.94 -7.68
CA GLY A 167 6.88 17.80 -7.74
C GLY A 167 6.20 16.49 -8.15
N SER A 168 7.02 15.52 -8.47
CA SER A 168 6.62 14.18 -8.85
C SER A 168 7.56 13.15 -8.25
N PHE A 169 7.02 11.99 -7.92
CA PHE A 169 7.76 10.91 -7.30
C PHE A 169 7.40 9.60 -7.97
N VAL A 170 8.41 8.80 -8.30
CA VAL A 170 8.24 7.44 -8.77
C VAL A 170 9.08 6.51 -7.94
N LYS A 171 8.49 5.42 -7.46
CA LYS A 171 9.20 4.38 -6.69
C LYS A 171 8.91 3.02 -7.27
N PHE A 172 9.94 2.19 -7.30
CA PHE A 172 9.87 0.82 -7.76
C PHE A 172 10.28 -0.15 -6.64
N GLY A 173 9.73 -1.36 -6.69
CA GLY A 173 9.94 -2.42 -5.71
C GLY A 173 9.15 -2.23 -4.42
N ASP A 174 9.03 -3.34 -3.69
CA ASP A 174 8.34 -3.42 -2.40
C ASP A 174 9.30 -3.52 -1.22
N ASP A 175 8.76 -3.19 -0.05
CA ASP A 175 9.35 -3.41 1.26
C ASP A 175 9.91 -4.83 1.44
N LYS A 176 11.06 -4.94 2.11
CA LYS A 176 11.78 -6.23 2.27
C LYS A 176 11.40 -7.02 3.50
N GLN A 177 10.71 -6.44 4.48
CA GLN A 177 10.47 -7.06 5.78
C GLN A 177 9.80 -8.43 5.65
N GLU A 178 8.74 -8.57 4.84
CA GLU A 178 8.09 -9.88 4.66
C GLU A 178 9.03 -10.95 4.09
N SER A 179 9.78 -10.62 3.04
CA SER A 179 10.73 -11.55 2.43
C SER A 179 11.88 -11.91 3.36
N GLN A 180 12.34 -10.96 4.17
CA GLN A 180 13.40 -11.16 5.15
C GLN A 180 12.93 -12.03 6.32
N ILE A 181 11.69 -11.82 6.81
CA ILE A 181 11.07 -12.70 7.81
C ILE A 181 10.88 -14.11 7.25
N ALA A 182 10.44 -14.24 6.00
CA ALA A 182 10.33 -15.55 5.33
C ALA A 182 11.70 -16.25 5.22
N ALA A 183 12.77 -15.48 5.06
CA ALA A 183 14.17 -15.93 5.11
C ALA A 183 14.73 -16.07 6.54
N ARG A 184 13.89 -15.95 7.58
CA ARG A 184 14.22 -16.10 9.00
C ARG A 184 15.15 -15.02 9.59
N LEU A 185 15.19 -13.84 8.99
CA LEU A 185 15.79 -12.67 9.63
C LEU A 185 14.83 -12.14 10.71
N THR A 186 15.41 -11.44 11.69
CA THR A 186 14.67 -10.74 12.75
C THR A 186 14.89 -9.24 12.64
N THR A 187 14.06 -8.44 13.30
CA THR A 187 14.24 -6.99 13.44
C THR A 187 15.62 -6.56 13.95
N ALA A 188 16.24 -7.39 14.79
CA ALA A 188 17.59 -7.15 15.30
C ALA A 188 18.71 -7.37 14.25
N SER A 189 18.38 -7.92 13.08
CA SER A 189 19.37 -8.19 12.02
C SER A 189 19.82 -6.86 11.37
N PRO A 190 21.14 -6.64 11.15
CA PRO A 190 21.65 -5.34 10.67
C PRO A 190 21.05 -4.82 9.35
N GLY A 191 20.59 -5.71 8.47
CA GLY A 191 19.97 -5.37 7.18
C GLY A 191 18.44 -5.47 7.15
N PHE A 192 17.78 -5.66 8.29
CA PHE A 192 16.33 -5.80 8.34
C PHE A 192 15.63 -4.50 7.91
N GLY A 193 14.65 -4.58 7.02
CA GLY A 193 13.93 -3.44 6.47
C GLY A 193 14.78 -2.48 5.62
N VAL A 194 16.01 -2.87 5.24
CA VAL A 194 16.87 -2.05 4.40
C VAL A 194 16.68 -2.44 2.93
N GLU A 195 16.26 -1.46 2.13
CA GLU A 195 16.15 -1.60 0.68
C GLU A 195 17.46 -1.24 -0.03
N SER A 196 17.65 -1.79 -1.24
CA SER A 196 18.75 -1.40 -2.13
C SER A 196 18.53 -0.01 -2.70
N GLU A 197 19.61 0.73 -2.96
CA GLU A 197 19.56 2.02 -3.70
C GLU A 197 18.89 1.93 -5.08
N MET A 198 18.83 0.73 -5.66
CA MET A 198 18.09 0.49 -6.91
C MET A 198 16.57 0.68 -6.74
N SER A 199 16.05 0.53 -5.53
CA SER A 199 14.63 0.69 -5.17
C SER A 199 14.31 2.06 -4.58
N TYR A 200 15.30 2.94 -4.43
CA TYR A 200 15.07 4.32 -3.97
C TYR A 200 14.18 5.05 -4.97
N GLY A 201 13.28 5.87 -4.44
CA GLY A 201 12.35 6.60 -5.28
C GLY A 201 13.06 7.75 -5.99
N LEU A 202 12.69 8.04 -7.23
CA LEU A 202 13.16 9.22 -7.94
C LEU A 202 12.21 10.38 -7.63
N LEU A 203 12.74 11.41 -6.99
CA LEU A 203 12.02 12.64 -6.64
C LEU A 203 12.46 13.78 -7.55
N MET A 204 11.50 14.42 -8.21
CA MET A 204 11.71 15.59 -9.05
C MET A 204 10.84 16.76 -8.57
N THR A 205 11.43 17.93 -8.33
CA THR A 205 10.72 19.10 -7.79
C THR A 205 11.17 20.40 -8.46
N LYS A 206 10.34 21.45 -8.37
CA LYS A 206 10.66 22.80 -8.87
C LYS A 206 11.69 23.53 -8.01
N GLU A 207 11.70 23.26 -6.71
CA GLU A 207 12.66 23.81 -5.74
C GLU A 207 13.35 22.66 -5.00
N LYS A 208 14.54 22.92 -4.45
CA LYS A 208 15.27 21.90 -3.68
C LYS A 208 14.53 21.61 -2.38
N VAL A 209 14.19 20.34 -2.13
CA VAL A 209 13.49 19.92 -0.91
C VAL A 209 14.30 18.96 -0.02
N CYS A 210 15.33 18.31 -0.56
CA CYS A 210 16.24 17.47 0.23
C CYS A 210 17.68 17.52 -0.29
N GLU A 211 18.63 16.99 0.49
CA GLU A 211 20.07 17.05 0.17
C GLU A 211 20.44 16.17 -1.03
N GLU A 212 19.72 15.07 -1.22
CA GLU A 212 19.91 14.08 -2.28
C GLU A 212 19.56 14.63 -3.68
N GLN A 213 19.00 15.83 -3.76
CA GLN A 213 18.68 16.49 -5.03
C GLN A 213 19.81 17.39 -5.54
N SER A 214 20.03 17.30 -6.84
CA SER A 214 20.84 18.24 -7.64
C SER A 214 19.98 18.89 -8.71
N LEU A 215 20.33 20.11 -9.12
CA LEU A 215 19.69 20.75 -10.27
C LEU A 215 20.08 20.00 -11.56
N ASP A 216 19.08 19.58 -12.31
CA ASP A 216 19.26 19.07 -13.67
C ASP A 216 19.12 20.23 -14.65
N ASP A 217 20.26 20.70 -15.18
CA ASP A 217 20.35 21.81 -16.12
C ASP A 217 19.55 21.57 -17.42
N GLY A 218 19.30 20.31 -17.78
CA GLY A 218 18.55 19.96 -18.98
C GLY A 218 17.04 20.24 -18.86
N CYS A 219 16.49 20.20 -17.65
CA CYS A 219 15.07 20.46 -17.42
C CYS A 219 14.78 21.60 -16.43
N GLY A 220 15.80 22.16 -15.78
CA GLY A 220 15.68 23.23 -14.79
C GLY A 220 14.96 22.80 -13.51
N LYS A 221 14.99 21.50 -13.18
CA LYS A 221 14.32 20.93 -11.99
C LYS A 221 15.33 20.29 -11.06
N TRP A 222 14.98 20.17 -9.79
CA TRP A 222 15.75 19.44 -8.80
C TRP A 222 15.40 17.97 -8.87
N VAL A 223 16.40 17.11 -9.03
CA VAL A 223 16.23 15.66 -9.23
C VAL A 223 17.15 14.91 -8.28
N GLY A 224 16.65 13.85 -7.65
CA GLY A 224 17.43 13.04 -6.71
C GLY A 224 16.79 11.69 -6.44
N LYS A 225 17.61 10.71 -6.03
CA LYS A 225 17.13 9.44 -5.49
C LYS A 225 16.88 9.60 -4.00
N PHE A 226 15.63 9.51 -3.58
CA PHE A 226 15.21 9.62 -2.19
C PHE A 226 15.26 8.23 -1.52
N PRO A 227 16.09 8.05 -0.48
CA PRO A 227 16.18 6.79 0.26
C PRO A 227 14.86 6.41 0.92
N SER A 228 14.55 5.10 0.94
CA SER A 228 13.36 4.63 1.64
C SER A 228 13.51 4.80 3.15
N LEU A 229 12.51 5.40 3.79
CA LEU A 229 12.46 5.57 5.24
C LEU A 229 12.18 4.22 5.91
N ARG A 230 13.06 3.84 6.84
CA ARG A 230 12.95 2.58 7.59
C ARG A 230 12.12 2.77 8.86
N GLU A 231 11.09 1.95 9.01
CA GLU A 231 10.46 1.62 10.28
C GLU A 231 10.15 0.12 10.30
N SER A 232 9.88 -0.45 11.46
CA SER A 232 9.41 -1.84 11.57
C SER A 232 8.06 -1.91 12.25
N TYR A 233 7.12 -2.67 11.66
CA TYR A 233 5.85 -2.96 12.33
C TYR A 233 6.02 -3.86 13.56
N GLU A 234 7.12 -4.60 13.69
CA GLU A 234 7.42 -5.39 14.91
C GLU A 234 7.66 -4.47 16.11
N ASP A 235 8.23 -3.27 15.92
CA ASP A 235 8.39 -2.28 17.00
C ASP A 235 7.03 -1.83 17.55
N PHE A 236 5.97 -1.91 16.75
CA PHE A 236 4.59 -1.60 17.15
C PHE A 236 3.80 -2.83 17.63
N MET A 237 4.30 -4.05 17.41
CA MET A 237 3.69 -5.26 17.98
C MET A 237 3.88 -5.36 19.50
N TRP A 238 4.87 -4.65 20.06
CA TRP A 238 5.19 -4.68 21.49
C TRP A 238 4.69 -3.46 22.27
N ILE A 239 3.93 -2.54 21.64
CA ILE A 239 3.43 -1.31 22.27
C ILE A 239 2.10 -1.54 23.05
N TRP A 240 1.59 -2.77 23.15
CA TRP A 240 0.31 -3.06 23.84
C TRP A 240 0.32 -4.34 24.68
#